data_AF-A0A346PZ46-F1
#
_entry.id   AF-A0A346PZ46-F1
#
_cell.length_a   1.000
_cell.length_b   1.000
_cell.length_c   1.000
_cell.angle_alpha   90.00
_cell.angle_beta   90.00
_cell.angle_gamma   90.00
#
_symmetry.space_group_name_H-M   'P 1'
#
loop_
_entity.id
_entity.type
_entity.pdbx_description
1 polymer ?
#
loop_
_entity_poly.entity_id
_entity_poly.type
_entity_poly.pdbx_seq_one_letter_code
_entity_poly.pdbx_strand_id
1 'polypeptide(L)'
;MMKFILENNFFIFFMLMFNLFFLLIPLNNFLLHPMILGILLLLFSIFSSMNLSIYLNSNWFSFLMFLMIIGGMLILLLYFTSFIMNMKISIKLFEFFIFMMKLMFLYLLILMFFYMMKNFILNFNQFSEIYHIMLNYKLNLNFNSNMLELIYMYNKPNNFITLFLMLYLLLCMTTVTKICFKNNKSIRKFNLN
;
A
#
# COMPACT_ATOMS: atom_id res chain seq x y z
N MET A 1 14.55 -25.29 9.11
CA MET A 1 13.29 -24.91 8.44
C MET A 1 12.35 -24.15 9.37
N MET A 2 12.08 -24.64 10.59
CA MET A 2 11.26 -23.91 11.57
C MET A 2 11.82 -22.54 11.97
N LYS A 3 13.15 -22.42 12.13
CA LYS A 3 13.82 -21.13 12.34
C LYS A 3 13.62 -20.14 11.18
N PHE A 4 13.60 -20.65 9.95
CA PHE A 4 13.37 -19.84 8.73
C PHE A 4 11.91 -19.38 8.62
N ILE A 5 10.93 -20.23 9.02
CA ILE A 5 9.51 -19.84 9.07
C ILE A 5 9.27 -18.80 10.17
N LEU A 6 9.93 -18.96 11.32
CA LEU A 6 9.94 -17.97 12.39
C LEU A 6 10.53 -16.64 11.91
N GLU A 7 11.70 -16.67 11.26
CA GLU A 7 12.34 -15.48 10.68
C GLU A 7 11.44 -14.80 9.65
N ASN A 8 10.74 -15.57 8.80
CA ASN A 8 9.76 -15.03 7.85
C ASN A 8 8.56 -14.40 8.56
N ASN A 9 7.97 -15.06 9.57
CA ASN A 9 6.85 -14.49 10.32
C ASN A 9 7.25 -13.22 11.10
N PHE A 10 8.47 -13.18 11.62
CA PHE A 10 9.02 -11.97 12.23
C PHE A 10 9.24 -10.87 11.20
N PHE A 11 9.76 -11.19 10.02
CA PHE A 11 9.93 -10.24 8.93
C PHE A 11 8.60 -9.66 8.46
N ILE A 12 7.56 -10.50 8.35
CA ILE A 12 6.18 -10.06 8.04
C ILE A 12 5.67 -9.12 9.10
N PHE A 13 5.81 -9.46 10.39
CA PHE A 13 5.36 -8.61 11.48
C PHE A 13 6.09 -7.26 11.47
N PHE A 14 7.41 -7.27 11.24
CA PHE A 14 8.21 -6.05 11.14
C PHE A 14 7.78 -5.16 9.97
N MET A 15 7.51 -5.76 8.80
CA MET A 15 7.04 -5.04 7.62
C MET A 15 5.61 -4.51 7.78
N LEU A 16 4.71 -5.24 8.44
CA LEU A 16 3.37 -4.73 8.78
C LEU A 16 3.43 -3.56 9.75
N MET A 17 4.38 -3.57 10.67
CA MET A 17 4.57 -2.46 11.60
C MET A 17 5.09 -1.21 10.90
N PHE A 18 5.94 -1.33 9.87
CA PHE A 18 6.29 -0.19 9.02
C PHE A 18 5.08 0.46 8.36
N ASN A 19 4.12 -0.33 7.87
CA ASN A 19 2.88 0.23 7.34
C ASN A 19 2.08 1.01 8.41
N LEU A 20 2.04 0.52 9.64
CA LEU A 20 1.38 1.20 10.75
C LEU A 20 2.11 2.51 11.14
N PHE A 21 3.44 2.53 11.06
CA PHE A 21 4.21 3.77 11.24
C PHE A 21 3.81 4.85 10.24
N PHE A 22 3.63 4.49 8.96
CA PHE A 22 3.22 5.44 7.92
C PHE A 22 1.80 6.00 8.14
N LEU A 23 0.90 5.22 8.72
CA LEU A 23 -0.46 5.66 9.05
C LEU A 23 -0.50 6.66 10.22
N LEU A 24 0.56 6.73 11.03
CA LEU A 24 0.63 7.58 12.22
C LEU A 24 1.28 8.95 12.00
N ILE A 25 1.80 9.22 10.79
CA ILE A 25 2.21 10.58 10.44
C ILE A 25 1.00 11.51 10.67
N PRO A 26 1.18 12.64 11.39
CA PRO A 26 0.09 13.53 11.70
C PRO A 26 -0.54 14.09 10.43
N LEU A 27 -1.69 13.52 10.05
CA LEU A 27 -2.56 14.00 8.98
C LEU A 27 -3.19 15.37 9.31
N ASN A 28 -3.12 15.80 10.56
CA ASN A 28 -3.83 16.97 11.06
C ASN A 28 -3.17 18.32 10.77
N ASN A 29 -2.17 18.37 9.89
CA ASN A 29 -1.57 19.63 9.49
C ASN A 29 -1.90 19.95 8.04
N PHE A 30 -2.77 20.95 7.86
CA PHE A 30 -2.92 21.74 6.64
C PHE A 30 -1.62 22.44 6.15
N LEU A 31 -0.47 22.13 6.77
CA LEU A 31 0.85 22.72 6.52
C LEU A 31 1.86 21.73 5.91
N LEU A 32 1.50 20.46 5.74
CA LEU A 32 2.36 19.53 5.01
C LEU A 32 2.25 19.84 3.52
N HIS A 33 3.33 20.34 2.93
CA HIS A 33 3.41 20.59 1.49
C HIS A 33 2.97 19.31 0.74
N PRO A 34 2.12 19.40 -0.30
CA PRO A 34 1.60 18.24 -1.02
C PRO A 34 2.70 17.30 -1.53
N MET A 35 3.89 17.83 -1.83
CA MET A 35 5.08 17.04 -2.16
C MET A 35 5.53 16.12 -1.01
N ILE A 36 5.51 16.59 0.24
CA ILE A 36 5.88 15.79 1.43
C ILE A 36 4.86 14.66 1.61
N LEU A 37 3.57 14.98 1.48
CA LEU A 37 2.49 13.97 1.48
C LEU A 37 2.67 12.95 0.34
N GLY A 38 3.05 13.39 -0.85
CA GLY A 38 3.33 12.51 -1.99
C GLY A 38 4.54 11.59 -1.74
N ILE A 39 5.62 12.09 -1.15
CA ILE A 39 6.79 11.25 -0.81
C ILE A 39 6.43 10.22 0.27
N LEU A 40 5.63 10.61 1.27
CA LEU A 40 5.14 9.73 2.32
C LEU A 40 4.27 8.59 1.78
N LEU A 41 3.35 8.91 0.87
CA LEU A 41 2.51 7.91 0.20
C LEU A 41 3.35 6.96 -0.68
N LEU A 42 4.44 7.43 -1.31
CA LEU A 42 5.31 6.58 -2.14
C LEU A 42 5.98 5.53 -1.27
N LEU A 43 6.56 5.96 -0.14
CA LEU A 43 7.18 5.05 0.83
C LEU A 43 6.18 4.04 1.38
N PHE A 44 4.99 4.49 1.80
CA PHE A 44 3.93 3.59 2.25
C PHE A 44 3.55 2.55 1.19
N SER A 45 3.43 2.96 -0.08
CA SER A 45 3.07 2.05 -1.17
C SER A 45 4.14 0.97 -1.40
N ILE A 46 5.43 1.32 -1.31
CA ILE A 46 6.55 0.38 -1.39
C ILE A 46 6.44 -0.66 -0.27
N PHE A 47 6.33 -0.23 0.99
CA PHE A 47 6.23 -1.16 2.13
C PHE A 47 4.96 -2.02 2.08
N SER A 48 3.84 -1.49 1.58
CA SER A 48 2.60 -2.26 1.41
C SER A 48 2.70 -3.34 0.33
N SER A 49 3.36 -3.06 -0.80
CA SER A 49 3.60 -4.05 -1.85
C SER A 49 4.55 -5.16 -1.40
N MET A 50 5.58 -4.81 -0.62
CA MET A 50 6.49 -5.79 -0.02
C MET A 50 5.75 -6.71 0.95
N ASN A 51 4.87 -6.16 1.81
CA ASN A 51 4.01 -6.97 2.68
C ASN A 51 3.17 -7.98 1.90
N LEU A 52 2.51 -7.55 0.82
CA LEU A 52 1.69 -8.43 -0.02
C LEU A 52 2.50 -9.56 -0.66
N SER A 53 3.74 -9.29 -1.06
CA SER A 53 4.61 -10.31 -1.66
C SER A 53 5.01 -11.42 -0.70
N ILE A 54 5.02 -11.15 0.61
CA ILE A 54 5.37 -12.17 1.61
C ILE A 54 4.14 -13.02 1.98
N TYR A 55 2.94 -12.41 1.93
CA TYR A 55 1.69 -13.09 2.23
C TYR A 55 1.17 -13.98 1.10
N LEU A 56 1.37 -13.57 -0.14
CA LEU A 56 0.94 -14.32 -1.30
C LEU A 56 2.10 -15.16 -1.84
N ASN A 57 1.83 -16.43 -2.15
CA ASN A 57 2.82 -17.29 -2.79
C ASN A 57 3.23 -16.78 -4.19
N SER A 58 2.45 -15.87 -4.78
CA SER A 58 2.68 -15.32 -6.11
C SER A 58 2.91 -13.81 -6.11
N ASN A 59 4.02 -13.40 -6.71
CA ASN A 59 4.45 -11.99 -6.73
C ASN A 59 3.70 -11.12 -7.76
N TRP A 60 2.83 -11.71 -8.59
CA TRP A 60 2.13 -10.97 -9.65
C TRP A 60 1.16 -9.93 -9.10
N PHE A 61 0.44 -10.27 -8.03
CA PHE A 61 -0.51 -9.35 -7.41
C PHE A 61 0.21 -8.19 -6.69
N SER A 62 1.30 -8.46 -5.97
CA SER A 62 2.10 -7.43 -5.31
C SER A 62 2.72 -6.46 -6.32
N PHE A 63 3.14 -6.96 -7.49
CA PHE A 63 3.66 -6.12 -8.57
C PHE A 63 2.59 -5.24 -9.22
N LEU A 64 1.40 -5.78 -9.50
CA LEU A 64 0.28 -5.00 -10.04
C LEU A 64 -0.15 -3.87 -9.08
N MET A 65 -0.21 -4.14 -7.78
CA MET A 65 -0.51 -3.12 -6.77
C MET A 65 0.54 -2.01 -6.74
N PHE A 66 1.83 -2.36 -6.80
CA PHE A 66 2.92 -1.40 -6.83
C PHE A 66 2.83 -0.43 -8.02
N LEU A 67 2.62 -0.97 -9.22
CA LEU A 67 2.54 -0.18 -10.45
C LEU A 67 1.33 0.76 -10.46
N MET A 68 0.15 0.28 -10.07
CA MET A 68 -1.06 1.10 -10.07
C MET A 68 -0.93 2.30 -9.13
N ILE A 69 -0.38 2.08 -7.94
CA ILE A 69 -0.25 3.15 -6.94
C ILE A 69 0.81 4.18 -7.38
N ILE A 70 1.98 3.74 -7.86
CA ILE A 70 3.01 4.67 -8.35
C ILE A 70 2.53 5.46 -9.57
N GLY A 71 1.86 4.80 -10.52
CA GLY A 71 1.33 5.46 -11.72
C GLY A 71 0.35 6.58 -11.36
N GLY A 72 -0.60 6.31 -10.46
CA GLY A 72 -1.57 7.31 -9.99
C GLY A 72 -0.91 8.45 -9.21
N MET A 73 0.08 8.13 -8.40
CA MET A 73 0.78 9.11 -7.57
C MET A 73 1.66 10.08 -8.35
N LEU A 74 2.32 9.64 -9.42
CA LEU A 74 3.14 10.52 -10.26
C LEU A 74 2.29 11.61 -10.93
N ILE A 75 1.07 11.26 -11.36
CA ILE A 75 0.12 12.21 -11.96
C ILE A 75 -0.35 13.23 -10.92
N LEU A 76 -0.65 12.79 -9.70
CA LEU A 76 -1.01 13.67 -8.58
C LEU A 76 0.13 14.64 -8.21
N LEU A 77 1.39 14.17 -8.20
CA LEU A 77 2.55 15.00 -7.94
C LEU A 77 2.74 16.10 -9.00
N LEU A 78 2.57 15.77 -10.29
CA LEU A 78 2.62 16.75 -11.39
C LEU A 78 1.55 17.83 -11.24
N TYR A 79 0.34 17.44 -10.83
CA TYR A 79 -0.74 18.41 -10.62
C TYR A 79 -0.40 19.37 -9.47
N PHE A 80 -0.02 18.88 -8.29
CA PHE A 80 0.20 19.75 -7.13
C PHE A 80 1.47 20.62 -7.21
N THR A 81 2.54 20.14 -7.83
CA THR A 81 3.74 20.97 -8.06
C THR A 81 3.41 22.18 -8.92
N SER A 82 2.50 22.04 -9.90
CA SER A 82 2.08 23.16 -10.75
C SER A 82 1.24 24.24 -10.03
N PHE A 83 0.54 23.88 -8.95
CA PHE A 83 -0.33 24.81 -8.22
C PHE A 83 0.31 25.50 -7.01
N ILE A 84 1.31 24.88 -6.34
CA ILE A 84 1.70 25.26 -4.96
C ILE A 84 3.17 25.71 -4.84
N MET A 85 3.89 25.97 -5.94
CA MET A 85 5.36 26.18 -5.95
C MET A 85 5.97 27.20 -4.96
N ASN A 86 5.22 28.03 -4.23
CA ASN A 86 5.79 29.05 -3.35
C ASN A 86 5.38 29.03 -1.87
N MET A 87 4.74 27.99 -1.33
CA MET A 87 4.53 27.91 0.13
C MET A 87 5.77 27.37 0.85
N LYS A 88 6.41 28.20 1.68
CA LYS A 88 7.51 27.78 2.55
C LYS A 88 7.04 26.64 3.46
N ILE A 89 7.78 25.53 3.45
CA ILE A 89 7.60 24.43 4.39
C ILE A 89 7.89 24.97 5.80
N SER A 90 6.86 25.09 6.63
CA SER A 90 6.99 25.45 8.04
C SER A 90 6.62 24.24 8.90
N ILE A 91 7.63 23.46 9.26
CA ILE A 91 7.48 22.39 10.25
C ILE A 91 7.62 23.04 11.61
N LYS A 92 6.57 23.06 12.43
CA LYS A 92 6.68 23.54 13.80
C LYS A 92 7.46 22.51 14.62
N LEU A 93 8.52 22.95 15.30
CA LEU A 93 9.36 22.09 16.14
C LEU A 93 8.54 21.28 17.16
N PHE A 94 7.50 21.88 17.75
CA PHE A 94 6.62 21.19 18.69
C PHE A 94 5.87 20.00 18.07
N GLU A 95 5.38 20.15 16.84
CA GLU A 95 4.68 19.08 16.12
C GLU A 95 5.67 17.96 15.74
N PHE A 96 6.92 18.32 15.41
CA PHE A 96 8.00 17.36 15.21
C PHE A 96 8.33 16.58 16.50
N PHE A 97 8.39 17.26 17.66
CA PHE A 97 8.62 16.59 18.95
C PHE A 97 7.47 15.63 19.30
N ILE A 98 6.20 16.02 19.10
CA ILE A 98 5.06 15.12 19.29
C ILE A 98 5.16 13.90 18.38
N PHE A 99 5.55 14.10 17.12
CA PHE A 99 5.75 13.00 16.19
C PHE A 99 6.85 12.04 16.67
N MET A 100 8.00 12.56 17.10
CA MET A 100 9.08 11.72 17.65
C MET A 100 8.67 10.96 18.90
N MET A 101 7.86 11.55 19.79
CA MET A 101 7.33 10.86 20.97
C MET A 101 6.38 9.71 20.58
N LYS A 102 5.50 9.92 19.60
CA LYS A 102 4.64 8.85 19.07
C LYS A 102 5.46 7.72 18.47
N LEU A 103 6.54 8.04 17.74
CA LEU A 103 7.45 7.05 17.17
C LEU A 103 8.12 6.20 18.26
N MET A 104 8.64 6.84 19.32
CA MET A 104 9.25 6.13 20.44
C MET A 104 8.25 5.22 21.14
N PHE A 105 7.01 5.67 21.33
CA PHE A 105 5.98 4.84 21.94
C PHE A 105 5.66 3.59 21.11
N LEU A 106 5.55 3.72 19.78
CA LEU A 106 5.38 2.55 18.92
C LEU A 106 6.57 1.60 18.98
N TYR A 107 7.78 2.13 18.97
CA TYR A 107 8.98 1.29 19.07
C TYR A 107 8.97 0.45 20.35
N LEU A 108 8.57 1.04 21.48
CA LEU A 108 8.42 0.32 22.75
C LEU A 108 7.32 -0.74 22.69
N LEU A 109 6.17 -0.43 22.10
CA LEU A 109 5.10 -1.42 21.89
C LEU A 109 5.60 -2.60 21.05
N ILE A 110 6.39 -2.35 20.01
CA ILE A 110 6.96 -3.40 19.15
C ILE A 110 7.88 -4.31 19.93
N LEU A 111 8.77 -3.75 20.76
CA LEU A 111 9.67 -4.55 21.61
C LEU A 111 8.88 -5.44 22.58
N MET A 112 7.80 -4.92 23.16
CA MET A 112 6.92 -5.69 24.04
C MET A 112 6.23 -6.83 23.29
N PHE A 113 5.65 -6.56 22.11
CA PHE A 113 5.02 -7.59 21.29
C PHE A 113 6.02 -8.67 20.84
N PHE A 114 7.24 -8.28 20.47
CA PHE A 114 8.28 -9.22 20.07
C PHE A 114 8.63 -10.19 21.20
N TYR A 115 8.76 -9.68 22.43
CA TYR A 115 9.05 -10.49 23.60
C TYR A 115 7.93 -11.51 23.89
N MET A 116 6.67 -11.08 23.77
CA MET A 116 5.51 -11.97 23.91
C MET A 116 5.49 -13.06 22.84
N MET A 117 5.69 -12.70 21.57
CA MET A 117 5.63 -13.66 20.46
C MET A 117 6.73 -14.72 20.53
N LYS A 118 7.94 -14.36 20.95
CA LYS A 118 9.03 -15.33 21.15
C LYS A 118 8.62 -16.45 22.11
N ASN A 119 7.91 -16.09 23.18
CA ASN A 119 7.44 -17.05 24.19
C ASN A 119 6.26 -17.89 23.68
N PHE A 120 5.33 -17.29 22.93
CA PHE A 120 4.23 -18.04 22.31
C PHE A 120 4.73 -19.11 21.33
N ILE A 121 5.71 -18.79 20.49
CA ILE A 121 6.14 -19.72 19.43
C ILE A 121 6.93 -20.91 19.98
N LEU A 122 7.68 -20.73 21.07
CA LEU A 122 8.37 -21.83 21.75
C LEU A 122 7.40 -22.91 22.27
N ASN A 123 6.15 -22.53 22.60
CA ASN A 123 5.12 -23.46 23.07
C ASN A 123 4.35 -24.17 21.93
N PHE A 124 4.45 -23.70 20.68
CA PHE A 124 3.68 -24.21 19.54
C PHE A 124 4.41 -25.29 18.72
N ASN A 125 5.47 -25.90 19.27
CA ASN A 125 6.28 -26.91 18.59
C ASN A 125 5.51 -28.16 18.13
N GLN A 126 4.29 -28.41 18.63
CA GLN A 126 3.46 -29.56 18.21
C GLN A 126 2.55 -29.29 16.99
N PHE A 127 2.27 -28.03 16.63
CA PHE A 127 1.42 -27.71 15.46
C PHE A 127 2.22 -27.50 14.15
N SER A 128 3.55 -27.45 14.24
CA SER A 128 4.44 -27.16 13.12
C SER A 128 4.44 -28.28 12.06
N GLU A 129 4.31 -29.54 12.46
CA GLU A 129 4.33 -30.68 11.54
C GLU A 129 3.12 -30.69 10.58
N ILE A 130 1.92 -30.37 11.08
CA ILE A 130 0.70 -30.30 10.27
C ILE A 130 0.79 -29.13 9.27
N TYR A 131 1.36 -28.00 9.68
CA TYR A 131 1.58 -26.84 8.82
C TYR A 131 2.62 -27.12 7.72
N HIS A 132 3.67 -27.88 8.06
CA HIS A 132 4.71 -28.30 7.11
C HIS A 132 4.16 -29.21 6.00
N ILE A 133 3.26 -30.12 6.34
CA ILE A 133 2.59 -30.98 5.36
C ILE A 133 1.73 -30.13 4.42
N MET A 134 0.93 -29.19 4.94
CA MET A 134 0.10 -28.30 4.13
C MET A 134 0.91 -27.40 3.18
N LEU A 135 2.05 -26.86 3.63
CA LEU A 135 2.91 -26.00 2.81
C LEU A 135 3.59 -26.78 1.68
N ASN A 136 4.05 -28.01 1.93
CA ASN A 136 4.66 -28.84 0.89
C ASN A 136 3.66 -29.25 -0.19
N TYR A 137 2.39 -29.52 0.18
CA TYR A 137 1.33 -29.77 -0.81
C TYR A 137 1.07 -28.54 -1.69
N LYS A 138 1.14 -27.34 -1.13
CA LYS A 138 0.94 -26.08 -1.89
C LYS A 138 2.12 -25.77 -2.81
N LEU A 139 3.35 -26.00 -2.37
CA LEU A 139 4.56 -25.79 -3.18
C LEU A 139 4.61 -26.70 -4.41
N ASN A 140 4.11 -27.94 -4.33
CA ASN A 140 4.03 -28.85 -5.48
C ASN A 140 2.95 -28.47 -6.51
N LEU A 141 2.00 -27.60 -6.17
CA LEU A 141 0.96 -27.09 -7.07
C LEU A 141 1.31 -25.72 -7.69
N ASN A 142 2.44 -25.12 -7.32
CA ASN A 142 2.76 -23.72 -7.60
C ASN A 142 3.21 -23.40 -9.05
N PHE A 143 3.34 -24.37 -9.95
CA PHE A 143 3.86 -24.08 -11.28
C PHE A 143 2.83 -23.50 -12.27
N ASN A 144 1.55 -23.35 -11.90
CA ASN A 144 0.56 -22.73 -12.80
C ASN A 144 -0.61 -21.98 -12.13
N SER A 145 -0.57 -21.74 -10.81
CA SER A 145 -1.68 -21.12 -10.07
C SER A 145 -2.06 -19.73 -10.61
N ASN A 146 -1.09 -18.89 -10.95
CA ASN A 146 -1.37 -17.52 -11.42
C ASN A 146 -2.13 -17.52 -12.75
N MET A 147 -1.73 -18.37 -13.69
CA MET A 147 -2.41 -18.47 -14.99
C MET A 147 -3.81 -19.05 -14.82
N LEU A 148 -3.98 -20.04 -13.95
CA LEU A 148 -5.28 -20.63 -13.63
C LEU A 148 -6.23 -19.60 -12.99
N GLU A 149 -5.74 -18.78 -12.06
CA GLU A 149 -6.51 -17.70 -11.42
C GLU A 149 -6.94 -16.63 -12.43
N LEU A 150 -6.04 -16.23 -13.34
CA LEU A 150 -6.37 -15.27 -14.41
C LEU A 150 -7.41 -15.84 -15.37
N ILE A 151 -7.27 -17.09 -15.79
CA ILE A 151 -8.24 -17.78 -16.66
C ILE A 151 -9.60 -17.90 -15.97
N TYR A 152 -9.61 -18.11 -14.65
CA TYR A 152 -10.84 -18.16 -13.87
C TYR A 152 -11.61 -16.83 -13.88
N MET A 153 -10.93 -15.68 -13.96
CA MET A 153 -11.61 -14.37 -14.08
C MET A 153 -12.35 -14.19 -15.41
N TYR A 154 -11.81 -14.74 -16.50
CA TYR A 154 -12.43 -14.62 -17.83
C TYR A 154 -13.48 -15.70 -18.12
N ASN A 155 -13.49 -16.77 -17.33
CA ASN A 155 -14.47 -17.84 -17.48
C ASN A 155 -15.83 -17.47 -16.88
N LYS A 156 -16.90 -18.09 -17.39
CA LYS A 156 -18.24 -17.99 -16.80
C LYS A 156 -18.25 -18.69 -15.44
N PRO A 157 -18.93 -18.15 -14.41
CA PRO A 157 -19.81 -16.96 -14.40
C PRO A 157 -19.09 -15.62 -14.16
N ASN A 158 -17.81 -15.62 -13.78
CA ASN A 158 -17.09 -14.40 -13.36
C ASN A 158 -16.87 -13.36 -14.48
N ASN A 159 -17.01 -13.75 -15.75
CA ASN A 159 -16.91 -12.82 -16.89
C ASN A 159 -17.90 -11.63 -16.83
N PHE A 160 -18.98 -11.68 -16.05
CA PHE A 160 -19.83 -10.50 -15.86
C PHE A 160 -19.10 -9.36 -15.14
N ILE A 161 -18.18 -9.68 -14.21
CA ILE A 161 -17.40 -8.70 -13.46
C ILE A 161 -16.41 -7.99 -14.39
N THR A 162 -15.74 -8.74 -15.28
CA THR A 162 -14.80 -8.17 -16.27
C THR A 162 -15.53 -7.27 -17.26
N LEU A 163 -16.70 -7.69 -17.76
CA LEU A 163 -17.56 -6.86 -18.63
C LEU A 163 -17.98 -5.56 -17.94
N PHE A 164 -18.38 -5.61 -16.67
CA PHE A 164 -18.74 -4.42 -15.91
C PHE A 164 -17.56 -3.45 -15.75
N LEU A 165 -16.35 -3.94 -15.44
CA LEU A 165 -15.15 -3.11 -15.31
C LEU A 165 -14.75 -2.41 -16.61
N MET A 166 -14.88 -3.10 -17.75
CA MET A 166 -14.63 -2.49 -19.07
C MET A 166 -15.60 -1.34 -19.36
N LEU A 167 -16.89 -1.54 -19.10
CA LEU A 167 -17.91 -0.50 -19.27
C LEU A 167 -17.66 0.68 -18.31
N TYR A 168 -17.25 0.40 -17.07
CA TYR A 168 -16.89 1.43 -16.09
C TYR A 168 -15.73 2.32 -16.59
N LEU A 169 -14.64 1.72 -17.07
CA LEU A 169 -13.50 2.47 -17.60
C LEU A 169 -13.88 3.31 -18.83
N LEU A 170 -14.73 2.78 -19.72
CA LEU A 170 -15.26 3.52 -20.87
C LEU A 170 -16.07 4.73 -20.43
N LEU A 171 -16.98 4.55 -19.46
CA LEU A 171 -17.75 5.65 -18.89
C LEU A 171 -16.83 6.71 -18.27
N CYS A 172 -15.84 6.32 -17.47
CA CYS A 172 -14.85 7.24 -16.89
C CYS A 172 -14.14 8.11 -17.95
N MET A 173 -13.68 7.51 -19.05
CA MET A 173 -13.03 8.30 -20.12
C MET A 173 -13.98 9.30 -20.78
N THR A 174 -15.24 8.90 -21.03
CA THR A 174 -16.24 9.81 -21.62
C THR A 174 -16.65 10.94 -20.66
N THR A 175 -16.70 10.69 -19.35
CA THR A 175 -17.03 11.74 -18.37
C THR A 175 -15.86 12.69 -18.17
N VAL A 176 -14.63 12.18 -18.07
CA VAL A 176 -13.43 13.01 -17.93
C VAL A 176 -13.27 13.97 -19.11
N THR A 177 -13.43 13.48 -20.35
CA THR A 177 -13.36 14.35 -21.55
C THR A 177 -14.44 15.42 -21.55
N LYS A 178 -15.70 15.09 -21.19
CA LYS A 178 -16.77 16.09 -21.04
C LYS A 178 -16.47 17.15 -19.97
N ILE A 179 -15.86 16.76 -18.85
CA ILE A 179 -15.45 17.71 -17.79
C ILE A 179 -14.35 18.64 -18.31
N CYS A 180 -13.33 18.09 -18.99
CA CYS A 180 -12.23 18.89 -19.56
C CYS A 180 -12.71 19.91 -20.59
N PHE A 181 -13.62 19.53 -21.51
CA PHE A 181 -14.12 20.43 -22.56
C PHE A 181 -15.13 21.50 -22.08
N LYS A 182 -15.68 21.39 -20.86
CA LYS A 182 -16.67 22.36 -20.35
C LYS A 182 -16.05 23.71 -20.00
N ASN A 183 -14.75 23.77 -19.72
CA ASN A 183 -14.05 24.99 -19.28
C ASN A 183 -13.24 25.66 -20.41
N ASN A 184 -13.91 26.17 -21.44
CA ASN A 184 -13.26 26.92 -22.53
C ASN A 184 -12.90 28.38 -22.17
N LYS A 185 -13.10 28.82 -20.92
CA LYS A 185 -12.69 30.15 -20.45
C LYS A 185 -11.25 30.08 -19.94
N SER A 186 -10.41 31.02 -20.39
CA SER A 186 -9.02 31.07 -19.93
C SER A 186 -8.94 31.26 -18.41
N ILE A 187 -8.10 30.46 -17.75
CA ILE A 187 -7.89 30.49 -16.28
C ILE A 187 -7.44 31.89 -15.81
N ARG A 188 -6.84 32.70 -16.69
CA ARG A 188 -6.52 34.12 -16.45
C ARG A 188 -7.72 35.02 -16.13
N LYS A 189 -8.90 34.74 -16.68
CA LYS A 189 -10.12 35.56 -16.44
C LYS A 189 -10.86 35.18 -15.15
N PHE A 190 -10.49 34.07 -14.50
CA PHE A 190 -11.15 33.62 -13.28
C PHE A 190 -10.65 34.35 -12.02
N ASN A 191 -9.39 34.80 -11.99
CA ASN A 191 -8.82 35.54 -10.85
C ASN A 191 -9.20 37.04 -10.81
N LEU A 192 -10.14 37.49 -11.66
CA LEU A 192 -10.47 38.91 -11.83
C LEU A 192 -11.92 39.29 -11.48
N ASN A 193 -12.73 38.37 -10.91
CA ASN A 193 -14.07 38.68 -10.39
C ASN A 193 -14.20 38.29 -8.91
#